data_AF-A0A218X4S7-F1
#
_entry.id   AF-A0A218X4S7-F1
#
_cell.length_a   1.000
_cell.length_b   1.000
_cell.length_c   1.000
_cell.angle_alpha   90.00
_cell.angle_beta   90.00
_cell.angle_gamma   90.00
#
_symmetry.space_group_name_H-M   'P 1'
#
loop_
_entity.id
_entity.type
_entity.pdbx_description
1 polymer ?
#
loop_
_entity_poly.entity_id
_entity_poly.type
_entity_poly.pdbx_seq_one_letter_code
_entity_poly.pdbx_strand_id
1 'polypeptide(L)'
;MEVEKTERKPNSRRRHDRISLSATLPADARGVFARSICTVKLSVDPFSEIRESILEIAQDAGAVSWDDVEELIYCYIALNSVELHPVIEDAFLSKFGSSKAKP
;
A
#
# COMPACT_ATOMS: atom_id res chain seq x y z
N MET A 1 -24.29 -33.18 30.31
CA MET A 1 -23.47 -31.97 30.44
C MET A 1 -22.05 -32.40 30.13
N GLU A 2 -21.59 -32.20 28.90
CA GLU A 2 -20.21 -32.47 28.52
C GLU A 2 -19.61 -31.20 27.94
N VAL A 3 -18.51 -30.80 28.55
CA VAL A 3 -17.77 -29.56 28.32
C VAL A 3 -16.98 -29.67 27.02
N GLU A 4 -17.31 -28.83 26.06
CA GLU A 4 -16.62 -28.70 24.78
C GLU A 4 -15.24 -28.05 25.00
N LYS A 5 -14.19 -28.83 24.70
CA LYS A 5 -12.79 -28.44 24.85
C LYS A 5 -12.38 -27.61 23.64
N THR A 6 -12.38 -26.29 23.78
CA THR A 6 -11.93 -25.36 22.72
C THR A 6 -10.40 -25.39 22.58
N GLU A 7 -9.92 -26.09 21.55
CA GLU A 7 -8.51 -26.07 21.17
C GLU A 7 -8.17 -24.77 20.42
N ARG A 8 -7.51 -23.84 21.11
CA ARG A 8 -6.95 -22.62 20.51
C ARG A 8 -5.72 -22.97 19.67
N LYS A 9 -5.86 -22.93 18.34
CA LYS A 9 -4.73 -23.01 17.40
C LYS A 9 -3.76 -21.84 17.63
N PRO A 10 -2.45 -22.08 17.79
CA PRO A 10 -1.48 -21.00 17.96
C PRO A 10 -1.31 -20.25 16.63
N ASN A 11 -1.69 -18.97 16.64
CA ASN A 11 -1.64 -18.07 15.50
C ASN A 11 -0.18 -17.69 15.18
N SER A 12 0.48 -18.48 14.33
CA SER A 12 1.87 -18.29 13.87
C SER A 12 2.09 -17.03 13.01
N ARG A 13 1.07 -16.22 12.74
CA ARG A 13 1.14 -15.07 11.82
C ARG A 13 1.82 -13.82 12.40
N ARG A 14 2.19 -13.79 13.69
CA ARG A 14 2.59 -12.54 14.37
C ARG A 14 4.09 -12.23 14.46
N ARG A 15 4.97 -13.05 13.87
CA ARG A 15 6.42 -12.81 13.94
C ARG A 15 7.02 -12.10 12.72
N HIS A 16 6.34 -12.13 11.58
CA HIS A 16 6.89 -11.59 10.33
C HIS A 16 6.58 -10.10 10.11
N ASP A 17 5.61 -9.54 10.85
CA ASP A 17 5.17 -8.14 10.70
C ASP A 17 6.02 -7.11 11.48
N ARG A 18 7.11 -7.54 12.13
CA ARG A 18 7.81 -6.68 13.11
C ARG A 18 8.95 -5.84 12.56
N ILE A 19 9.30 -5.98 11.29
CA ILE A 19 10.31 -5.12 10.66
C ILE A 19 9.57 -4.07 9.86
N SER A 20 9.19 -3.00 10.54
CA SER A 20 8.68 -1.80 9.91
C SER A 20 9.84 -0.82 9.75
N LEU A 21 10.12 -0.43 8.52
CA LEU A 21 11.14 0.58 8.23
C LEU A 21 10.42 1.90 7.98
N SER A 22 10.82 2.96 8.68
CA SER A 22 10.36 4.30 8.37
C SER A 22 11.24 4.89 7.27
N ALA A 23 10.64 5.54 6.30
CA ALA A 23 11.35 6.24 5.24
C ALA A 23 10.74 7.62 5.00
N THR A 24 11.62 8.56 4.65
CA THR A 24 11.25 9.90 4.22
C THR A 24 11.26 9.93 2.70
N LEU A 25 10.32 10.67 2.11
CA LEU A 25 10.25 10.81 0.67
C LEU A 25 11.44 11.61 0.11
N PRO A 26 11.78 11.40 -1.17
CA PRO A 26 12.75 12.23 -1.88
C PRO A 26 12.39 13.72 -1.80
N ALA A 27 13.41 14.59 -1.84
CA ALA A 27 13.22 16.04 -1.71
C ALA A 27 12.42 16.68 -2.85
N ASP A 28 12.28 15.96 -3.96
CA ASP A 28 11.49 16.32 -5.14
C ASP A 28 10.04 15.82 -5.07
N ALA A 29 9.64 15.05 -4.06
CA ALA A 29 8.23 14.86 -3.74
C ALA A 29 7.60 16.20 -3.32
N ARG A 30 6.45 16.55 -3.90
CA ARG A 30 5.76 17.82 -3.71
C ARG A 30 4.38 17.56 -3.08
N GLY A 31 3.48 18.53 -3.24
CA GLY A 31 2.07 18.41 -2.90
C GLY A 31 1.78 17.94 -1.48
N VAL A 32 0.72 17.13 -1.35
CA VAL A 32 0.16 16.72 -0.05
C VAL A 32 1.06 15.72 0.68
N PHE A 33 2.01 15.09 -0.01
CA PHE A 33 2.87 14.04 0.55
C PHE A 33 4.29 14.48 0.91
N ALA A 34 4.78 15.65 0.46
CA ALA A 34 6.18 16.10 0.59
C ALA A 34 6.83 16.00 1.99
N ARG A 35 6.04 16.04 3.08
CA ARG A 35 6.54 15.99 4.47
C ARG A 35 6.04 14.78 5.25
N SER A 36 5.53 13.78 4.54
CA SER A 36 5.02 12.56 5.15
C SER A 36 6.17 11.64 5.59
N ILE A 37 5.98 11.02 6.75
CA ILE A 37 6.83 9.92 7.21
C ILE A 37 6.04 8.64 6.95
N CYS A 38 6.57 7.79 6.06
CA CYS A 38 5.90 6.58 5.65
C CYS A 38 6.51 5.37 6.35
N THR A 39 5.67 4.40 6.67
CA THR A 39 6.11 3.12 7.25
C THR A 39 5.97 2.02 6.20
N VAL A 40 7.09 1.41 5.82
CA VAL A 40 7.12 0.29 4.88
C VAL A 40 7.05 -1.02 5.66
N LYS A 41 6.20 -1.94 5.21
CA LYS A 41 6.03 -3.26 5.79
C LYS A 41 6.53 -4.31 4.81
N LEU A 42 7.19 -5.35 5.33
CA LEU A 42 7.44 -6.55 4.55
C LEU A 42 6.14 -7.35 4.45
N SER A 43 5.63 -7.51 3.24
CA SER A 43 4.35 -8.18 2.99
C SER A 43 4.52 -9.56 2.34
N VAL A 44 3.60 -10.47 2.66
CA VAL A 44 3.45 -11.76 1.99
C VAL A 44 2.52 -11.64 0.76
N ASP A 45 1.65 -10.63 0.74
CA ASP A 45 0.73 -10.33 -0.35
C ASP A 45 0.77 -8.82 -0.68
N PRO A 46 1.89 -8.32 -1.24
CA PRO A 46 2.07 -6.90 -1.47
C PRO A 46 1.03 -6.34 -2.45
N PHE A 47 0.53 -7.14 -3.40
CA PHE A 47 -0.48 -6.68 -4.36
C PHE A 47 -1.76 -6.25 -3.66
N SER A 48 -2.36 -7.12 -2.84
CA SER A 48 -3.63 -6.80 -2.17
C SER A 48 -3.47 -5.64 -1.19
N GLU A 49 -2.39 -5.64 -0.40
CA GLU A 49 -2.14 -4.59 0.58
C GLU A 49 -1.85 -3.22 -0.06
N ILE A 50 -1.07 -3.17 -1.14
CA ILE A 50 -0.81 -1.92 -1.89
C ILE A 50 -2.09 -1.43 -2.55
N ARG A 51 -2.87 -2.34 -3.17
CA ARG A 51 -4.12 -2.00 -3.83
C ARG A 51 -5.15 -1.38 -2.89
N GLU A 52 -5.27 -1.91 -1.68
CA GLU A 52 -6.17 -1.37 -0.66
C GLU A 52 -5.65 -0.05 -0.09
N SER A 53 -4.35 0.01 0.23
CA SER A 53 -3.75 1.21 0.80
C SER A 53 -3.68 2.41 -0.15
N ILE A 54 -3.55 2.23 -1.47
CA ILE A 54 -3.63 3.36 -2.42
C ILE A 54 -4.96 4.10 -2.25
N LEU A 55 -6.06 3.37 -2.15
CA LEU A 55 -7.39 3.98 -2.07
C LEU A 55 -7.63 4.63 -0.70
N GLU A 56 -7.18 3.99 0.38
CA GLU A 56 -7.28 4.54 1.73
C GLU A 56 -6.42 5.81 1.88
N ILE A 57 -5.16 5.76 1.45
CA ILE A 57 -4.25 6.91 1.55
C ILE A 57 -4.73 8.06 0.67
N ALA A 58 -5.23 7.78 -0.54
CA ALA A 58 -5.77 8.84 -1.39
C ALA A 58 -6.95 9.55 -0.72
N GLN A 59 -7.86 8.81 -0.08
CA GLN A 59 -8.99 9.39 0.65
C GLN A 59 -8.55 10.16 1.89
N ASP A 60 -7.67 9.58 2.72
CA ASP A 60 -7.22 10.17 3.98
C ASP A 60 -6.36 11.41 3.78
N ALA A 61 -5.50 11.42 2.75
CA ALA A 61 -4.67 12.57 2.40
C ALA A 61 -5.45 13.66 1.65
N GLY A 62 -6.70 13.40 1.26
CA GLY A 62 -7.49 14.31 0.44
C GLY A 62 -6.96 14.45 -0.99
N ALA A 63 -6.29 13.42 -1.51
CA ALA A 63 -5.86 13.35 -2.89
C ALA A 63 -7.10 13.21 -3.80
N VAL A 64 -7.44 14.29 -4.49
CA VAL A 64 -8.68 14.40 -5.28
C VAL A 64 -8.41 14.66 -6.76
N SER A 65 -7.19 15.07 -7.11
CA SER A 65 -6.77 15.32 -8.48
C SER A 65 -5.90 14.18 -9.05
N TRP A 66 -5.76 14.14 -10.37
CA TRP A 66 -4.85 13.19 -11.02
C TRP A 66 -3.39 13.44 -10.61
N ASP A 67 -2.98 14.70 -10.43
CA ASP A 67 -1.64 15.05 -9.93
C ASP A 67 -1.37 14.50 -8.52
N ASP A 68 -2.35 14.58 -7.61
CA ASP A 68 -2.19 14.04 -6.25
C ASP A 68 -2.06 12.50 -6.28
N VAL A 69 -2.80 11.84 -7.16
CA VAL A 69 -2.76 10.39 -7.32
C VAL A 69 -1.45 9.95 -7.99
N GLU A 70 -0.98 10.67 -9.01
CA GLU A 70 0.33 10.44 -9.63
C GLU A 70 1.45 10.58 -8.59
N GLU A 71 1.39 11.62 -7.76
CA GLU A 71 2.35 11.82 -6.68
C GLU A 71 2.30 10.71 -5.62
N LEU A 72 1.11 10.21 -5.27
CA LEU A 72 0.96 9.05 -4.41
C LEU A 72 1.66 7.82 -5.00
N ILE A 73 1.52 7.56 -6.30
CA ILE A 73 2.20 6.45 -6.98
C ILE A 73 3.72 6.68 -7.02
N TYR A 74 4.18 7.89 -7.29
CA TYR A 74 5.60 8.24 -7.19
C TYR A 74 6.16 7.91 -5.80
N CYS A 75 5.43 8.24 -4.74
CA CYS A 75 5.82 7.90 -3.37
C CYS A 75 5.99 6.38 -3.17
N TYR A 76 5.07 5.56 -3.67
CA TYR A 76 5.20 4.11 -3.60
C TYR A 76 6.44 3.60 -4.34
N ILE A 77 6.71 4.11 -5.54
CA ILE A 77 7.88 3.73 -6.34
C ILE A 77 9.18 4.12 -5.62
N ALA A 78 9.25 5.33 -5.06
CA ALA A 78 10.43 5.83 -4.35
C ALA A 78 10.74 5.07 -3.05
N LEU A 79 9.71 4.58 -2.37
CA LEU A 79 9.82 3.90 -1.08
C LEU A 79 10.05 2.39 -1.18
N ASN A 80 9.83 1.80 -2.36
CA ASN A 80 9.93 0.36 -2.58
C ASN A 80 11.02 0.02 -3.58
N SER A 81 11.54 -1.20 -3.46
CA SER A 81 12.54 -1.70 -4.40
C SER A 81 11.94 -1.91 -5.79
N VAL A 82 12.80 -1.88 -6.81
CA VAL A 82 12.40 -1.96 -8.23
C VAL A 82 11.62 -3.24 -8.57
N GLU A 83 11.85 -4.32 -7.82
CA GLU A 83 11.14 -5.59 -7.99
C GLU A 83 9.64 -5.47 -7.67
N LEU A 84 9.24 -4.46 -6.89
CA LEU A 84 7.86 -4.22 -6.50
C LEU A 84 7.14 -3.23 -7.43
N HIS A 85 7.86 -2.51 -8.29
CA HIS A 85 7.27 -1.51 -9.20
C HIS A 85 6.16 -2.10 -10.08
N PRO A 86 6.31 -3.30 -10.70
CA PRO A 86 5.22 -3.91 -11.47
C PRO A 86 3.98 -4.20 -10.62
N VAL A 87 4.17 -4.58 -9.35
CA VAL A 87 3.06 -4.87 -8.42
C VAL A 87 2.32 -3.59 -8.06
N ILE A 88 3.03 -2.48 -7.88
CA ILE A 88 2.46 -1.15 -7.62
C ILE A 88 1.63 -0.70 -8.83
N GLU A 89 2.17 -0.83 -10.04
CA GLU A 89 1.48 -0.49 -11.29
C GLU A 89 0.20 -1.31 -11.48
N ASP A 90 0.27 -2.63 -11.33
CA ASP A 90 -0.89 -3.52 -11.44
C ASP A 90 -1.95 -3.21 -10.38
N ALA A 91 -1.53 -2.95 -9.14
CA ALA A 91 -2.43 -2.57 -8.05
C ALA A 91 -3.18 -1.28 -8.39
N PHE A 92 -2.47 -0.27 -8.88
CA PHE A 92 -3.05 0.99 -9.33
C PHE A 92 -4.02 0.78 -10.51
N LEU A 93 -3.58 0.12 -11.57
CA LEU A 93 -4.41 -0.11 -12.76
C LEU A 93 -5.64 -0.97 -12.44
N SER A 94 -5.58 -1.88 -11.47
CA SER A 94 -6.76 -2.64 -11.05
C SER A 94 -7.88 -1.79 -10.45
N LYS A 95 -7.55 -0.62 -9.88
CA LYS A 95 -8.49 0.29 -9.23
C LYS A 95 -8.86 1.49 -10.11
N PHE A 96 -7.91 2.03 -10.85
CA PHE A 96 -8.08 3.25 -11.65
C PHE A 96 -8.11 2.98 -13.16
N GLY A 97 -7.67 1.80 -13.60
CA GLY A 97 -7.73 1.35 -14.99
C GLY A 97 -9.12 0.88 -15.40
N SER A 98 -10.09 1.78 -15.36
CA SER A 98 -11.37 1.59 -16.05
C SER A 98 -11.60 2.71 -17.05
N SER A 99 -11.01 2.50 -18.24
CA SER A 99 -11.46 3.11 -19.49
C SER A 99 -11.06 2.19 -20.65
N LYS A 100 -11.74 1.05 -20.80
CA LYS A 100 -11.95 0.49 -22.14
C LYS A 100 -13.03 1.33 -22.82
N ALA A 101 -12.72 2.59 -23.12
CA ALA A 101 -13.28 3.20 -24.31
C ALA A 101 -12.47 2.63 -25.48
N LYS A 102 -13.02 1.62 -26.14
CA LYS A 102 -12.60 1.26 -27.50
C LYS A 102 -13.78 1.50 -28.44
N PRO A 103 -13.49 1.95 -29.67
CA PRO A 103 -14.39 2.71 -30.55
C PRO A 103 -15.59 1.91 -31.03
#